data_AF-A0A810Q478-F1
#
_entry.id   AF-A0A810Q478-F1
#
_cell.length_a   1.000
_cell.length_b   1.000
_cell.length_c   1.000
_cell.angle_alpha   90.00
_cell.angle_beta   90.00
_cell.angle_gamma   90.00
#
_symmetry.space_group_name_H-M   'P 1'
#
loop_
_entity.id
_entity.type
_entity.pdbx_description
1 polymer ?
#
loop_
_entity_poly.entity_id
_entity_poly.type
_entity_poly.pdbx_seq_one_letter_code
_entity_poly.pdbx_strand_id
1 'polypeptide(L)'
;MIDFVGRLFQLSPYDAARKLMTDFHLSPDKPPSAAALHAKRIRTEAQQLMENERLCFSVLSDYARVLRNWKVRYAPQSPDQPVHARFTEACRKLDETEYYLDILCAGDSHERAEVVQHQMEDGKLDRLRRRLEEIHKEELEDGNDTAGVA
;
A
#
# COMPACT_ATOMS: atom_id res chain seq x y z
N MET A 1 -27.98 -2.03 4.17
CA MET A 1 -28.49 -0.89 4.97
C MET A 1 -30.01 -0.93 5.08
N ILE A 2 -30.76 -0.98 3.97
CA ILE A 2 -32.22 -1.10 3.98
C ILE A 2 -32.66 -2.37 4.73
N ASP A 3 -32.02 -3.50 4.50
CA ASP A 3 -32.33 -4.76 5.20
C ASP A 3 -32.10 -4.68 6.72
N PHE A 4 -31.08 -3.94 7.14
CA PHE A 4 -30.78 -3.72 8.56
C PHE A 4 -31.88 -2.90 9.22
N VAL A 5 -32.28 -1.78 8.60
CA VAL A 5 -33.40 -0.93 9.09
C VAL A 5 -34.72 -1.68 9.05
N GLY A 6 -34.97 -2.45 8.00
CA GLY A 6 -36.16 -3.31 7.87
C GLY A 6 -36.28 -4.30 9.01
N ARG A 7 -35.18 -4.96 9.38
CA ARG A 7 -35.17 -5.88 10.54
C ARG A 7 -35.24 -5.14 11.88
N LEU A 8 -34.53 -4.03 12.02
CA LEU A 8 -34.47 -3.25 13.26
C LEU A 8 -35.82 -2.64 13.65
N PHE A 9 -36.57 -2.15 12.65
CA PHE A 9 -37.87 -1.49 12.85
C PHE A 9 -39.05 -2.33 12.39
N GLN A 10 -38.83 -3.59 11.99
CA GLN A 10 -39.86 -4.50 11.49
C GLN A 10 -40.68 -3.90 10.33
N LEU A 11 -39.96 -3.28 9.39
CA LEU A 11 -40.52 -2.59 8.23
C LEU A 11 -40.36 -3.41 6.95
N SER A 12 -41.30 -3.26 6.02
CA SER A 12 -41.10 -3.74 4.65
C SER A 12 -39.90 -3.03 4.00
N PRO A 13 -39.27 -3.60 2.97
CA PRO A 13 -38.15 -2.94 2.28
C PRO A 13 -38.49 -1.51 1.79
N TYR A 14 -39.74 -1.31 1.33
CA TYR A 14 -40.22 -0.01 0.87
C TYR A 14 -40.39 0.97 2.04
N ASP A 15 -40.94 0.54 3.18
CA ASP A 15 -41.10 1.39 4.36
C ASP A 15 -39.76 1.70 5.03
N ALA A 16 -38.83 0.75 5.05
CA ALA A 16 -37.47 0.96 5.53
C ALA A 16 -36.72 1.99 4.68
N ALA A 17 -36.90 1.95 3.35
CA ALA A 17 -36.37 2.98 2.46
C ALA A 17 -37.01 4.36 2.71
N ARG A 18 -38.34 4.45 2.90
CA ARG A 18 -39.00 5.71 3.26
C ARG A 18 -38.54 6.26 4.60
N LYS A 19 -38.38 5.40 5.60
CA LYS A 19 -37.86 5.77 6.91
C LYS A 19 -36.44 6.36 6.80
N LEU A 20 -35.56 5.71 6.03
CA LEU A 20 -34.23 6.25 5.74
C LEU A 20 -34.30 7.61 5.03
N MET A 21 -35.21 7.78 4.07
CA MET A 21 -35.38 9.08 3.40
C MET A 21 -35.82 10.17 4.37
N THR A 22 -36.74 9.87 5.28
CA THR A 22 -37.20 10.82 6.31
C THR A 22 -36.11 11.13 7.32
N ASP A 23 -35.49 10.09 7.90
CA ASP A 23 -34.50 10.23 8.98
C ASP A 23 -33.23 10.95 8.51
N PHE A 24 -32.85 10.80 7.24
CA PHE A 24 -31.68 11.44 6.64
C PHE A 24 -32.03 12.65 5.76
N HIS A 25 -33.29 13.10 5.77
CA HIS A 25 -33.78 14.24 4.99
C HIS A 25 -33.42 14.16 3.49
N LEU A 26 -33.51 12.97 2.90
CA LEU A 26 -33.21 12.72 1.50
C LEU A 26 -34.44 13.08 0.65
N SER A 27 -34.28 13.95 -0.34
CA SER A 27 -35.33 14.26 -1.33
C SER A 27 -35.14 13.41 -2.60
N PRO A 28 -36.17 12.71 -3.10
CA PRO A 28 -36.06 11.86 -4.29
C PRO A 28 -35.78 12.65 -5.58
N ASP A 29 -36.22 13.91 -5.65
CA ASP A 29 -36.10 14.74 -6.86
C ASP A 29 -34.82 15.58 -6.92
N LYS A 30 -33.98 15.54 -5.88
CA LYS A 30 -32.76 16.35 -5.82
C LYS A 30 -31.54 15.43 -5.86
N PRO A 31 -30.76 15.40 -6.95
CA PRO A 31 -29.53 14.63 -6.96
C PRO A 31 -28.64 15.08 -5.80
N PRO A 32 -27.86 14.17 -5.19
CA PRO A 32 -26.99 14.52 -4.09
C PRO A 32 -26.09 15.68 -4.51
N SER A 33 -26.11 16.75 -3.71
CA SER A 33 -25.31 17.94 -4.01
C SER A 33 -23.83 17.56 -4.08
N ALA A 34 -23.03 18.31 -4.85
CA ALA A 34 -21.59 18.10 -4.89
C ALA A 34 -20.98 18.09 -3.48
N ALA A 35 -21.48 18.92 -2.56
CA ALA A 35 -21.09 18.94 -1.16
C ALA A 35 -21.42 17.62 -0.42
N ALA A 36 -22.56 16.99 -0.68
CA ALA A 36 -22.90 15.67 -0.12
C ALA A 36 -22.03 14.54 -0.69
N LEU A 37 -21.64 14.63 -1.98
CA LEU A 37 -20.66 13.72 -2.57
C LEU A 37 -19.25 13.92 -1.98
N HIS A 38 -18.86 15.17 -1.71
CA HIS A 38 -17.59 15.49 -1.04
C HIS A 38 -17.59 15.09 0.44
N ALA A 39 -18.73 15.19 1.14
CA ALA A 39 -18.87 14.72 2.53
C ALA A 39 -18.72 13.21 2.65
N LYS A 40 -19.22 12.42 1.68
CA LYS A 40 -18.90 10.98 1.55
C LYS A 40 -17.41 10.70 1.36
N ARG A 41 -16.64 11.71 0.95
CA ARG A 41 -15.21 11.67 0.65
C ARG A 41 -14.36 12.32 1.75
N ILE A 42 -14.93 12.59 2.92
CA ILE A 42 -14.13 12.87 4.13
C ILE A 42 -13.57 11.52 4.57
N ARG A 43 -12.31 11.25 4.20
CA ARG A 43 -11.62 10.04 4.65
C ARG A 43 -11.48 10.11 6.16
N THR A 44 -12.06 9.14 6.84
CA THR A 44 -11.84 8.96 8.28
C THR A 44 -10.36 8.64 8.52
N GLU A 45 -9.83 9.00 9.69
CA GLU A 45 -8.44 8.71 10.07
C GLU A 45 -8.12 7.20 9.94
N ALA A 46 -9.09 6.34 10.32
CA ALA A 46 -8.97 4.89 10.15
C ALA A 46 -8.83 4.45 8.67
N GLN A 47 -9.52 5.13 7.74
CA GLN A 47 -9.37 4.85 6.31
C GLN A 47 -8.01 5.31 5.78
N GLN A 48 -7.53 6.48 6.21
CA GLN A 48 -6.20 6.96 5.81
C GLN A 48 -5.10 6.04 6.32
N LEU A 49 -5.21 5.59 7.57
CA LEU A 49 -4.26 4.62 8.15
C LEU A 49 -4.27 3.32 7.36
N MET A 50 -5.44 2.77 7.03
CA MET A 50 -5.55 1.54 6.24
C MET A 50 -4.97 1.68 4.83
N GLU A 51 -5.17 2.83 4.18
CA GLU A 51 -4.56 3.13 2.87
C GLU A 51 -3.03 3.24 2.97
N ASN A 52 -2.53 3.90 4.01
CA ASN A 52 -1.10 4.05 4.25
C ASN A 52 -0.43 2.71 4.58
N GLU A 53 -1.05 1.87 5.41
CA GLU A 53 -0.59 0.50 5.68
C GLU A 53 -0.44 -0.31 4.40
N ARG A 54 -1.47 -0.28 3.54
CA ARG A 54 -1.44 -0.97 2.23
C ARG A 54 -0.33 -0.43 1.33
N LEU A 55 -0.16 0.89 1.28
CA LEU A 55 0.87 1.52 0.47
C LEU A 55 2.28 1.15 0.97
N CYS A 56 2.53 1.27 2.27
CA CYS A 56 3.79 0.87 2.89
C CYS A 56 4.09 -0.61 2.62
N PHE A 57 3.11 -1.49 2.83
CA PHE A 57 3.26 -2.92 2.59
C PHE A 57 3.62 -3.22 1.13
N SER A 58 2.94 -2.59 0.18
CA SER A 58 3.21 -2.78 -1.26
C SER A 58 4.64 -2.37 -1.62
N VAL A 59 5.05 -1.16 -1.25
CA VAL A 59 6.37 -0.63 -1.62
C VAL A 59 7.50 -1.43 -0.97
N LEU A 60 7.36 -1.79 0.31
CA LEU A 60 8.35 -2.60 1.01
C LEU A 60 8.42 -4.02 0.44
N SER A 61 7.29 -4.60 0.03
CA SER A 61 7.25 -5.93 -0.60
C SER A 61 7.97 -5.94 -1.94
N ASP A 62 7.75 -4.90 -2.76
CA ASP A 62 8.45 -4.74 -4.04
C ASP A 62 9.95 -4.59 -3.85
N TYR A 63 10.37 -3.81 -2.84
CA TYR A 63 11.78 -3.66 -2.49
C TYR A 63 12.39 -4.96 -1.98
N ALA A 64 11.74 -5.66 -1.05
CA ALA A 64 12.22 -6.95 -0.56
C ALA A 64 12.39 -7.97 -1.71
N ARG A 65 11.47 -7.99 -2.68
CA ARG A 65 11.57 -8.84 -3.87
C ARG A 65 12.84 -8.54 -4.68
N VAL A 66 13.12 -7.26 -4.94
CA VAL A 66 14.33 -6.83 -5.64
C VAL A 66 15.58 -7.21 -4.86
N LEU A 67 15.63 -6.92 -3.56
CA LEU A 67 16.78 -7.24 -2.72
C LEU A 67 17.05 -8.75 -2.65
N ARG A 68 16.00 -9.59 -2.55
CA ARG A 68 16.16 -11.06 -2.60
C ARG A 68 16.76 -11.51 -3.93
N ASN A 69 16.31 -10.95 -5.06
CA ASN A 69 16.89 -11.25 -6.37
C ASN A 69 18.37 -10.86 -6.41
N TRP A 70 18.71 -9.66 -5.94
CA TRP A 70 20.08 -9.16 -5.95
C TRP A 70 21.01 -9.97 -5.05
N LYS A 71 20.52 -10.42 -3.88
CA LYS A 71 21.28 -11.28 -2.96
C LYS A 71 21.70 -12.59 -3.62
N VAL A 72 20.89 -13.13 -4.53
CA VAL A 72 21.23 -14.35 -5.29
C VAL A 72 22.08 -14.02 -6.51
N ARG A 73 21.65 -13.06 -7.33
CA ARG A 73 22.24 -12.76 -8.64
C ARG A 73 23.64 -12.16 -8.56
N TYR A 74 23.90 -11.35 -7.54
CA TYR A 74 25.16 -10.63 -7.37
C TYR A 74 26.03 -11.19 -6.23
N ALA A 75 25.73 -12.40 -5.75
CA ALA A 75 26.55 -13.06 -4.74
C ALA A 75 27.98 -13.30 -5.26
N PRO A 76 29.02 -12.90 -4.50
CA PRO A 76 30.40 -13.21 -4.86
C PRO A 76 30.59 -14.73 -4.83
N GLN A 77 31.25 -15.27 -5.86
CA GLN A 77 31.51 -16.70 -6.01
C GLN A 77 32.79 -17.15 -5.29
N SER A 78 33.65 -16.19 -4.93
CA SER A 78 34.87 -16.43 -4.16
C SER A 78 35.15 -15.26 -3.20
N PRO A 79 35.88 -15.51 -2.08
CA PRO A 79 36.19 -14.47 -1.09
C PRO A 79 36.99 -13.29 -1.66
N ASP A 80 37.83 -13.55 -2.67
CA ASP A 80 38.69 -12.55 -3.29
C ASP A 80 38.00 -11.71 -4.38
N GLN A 81 36.74 -12.04 -4.71
CA GLN A 81 35.99 -11.32 -5.74
C GLN A 81 35.48 -9.99 -5.18
N PRO A 82 35.56 -8.87 -5.92
CA PRO A 82 34.96 -7.62 -5.51
C PRO A 82 33.44 -7.79 -5.32
N VAL A 83 32.93 -7.27 -4.20
CA VAL A 83 31.51 -7.36 -3.87
C VAL A 83 30.72 -6.31 -4.65
N HIS A 84 29.68 -6.76 -5.36
CA HIS A 84 28.82 -5.87 -6.12
C HIS A 84 28.02 -4.92 -5.21
N ALA A 85 27.81 -3.67 -5.63
CA ALA A 85 27.08 -2.67 -4.82
C ALA A 85 25.65 -3.13 -4.50
N ARG A 86 24.92 -3.66 -5.49
CA ARG A 86 23.56 -4.23 -5.32
C ARG A 86 23.51 -5.38 -4.31
N PHE A 87 24.54 -6.22 -4.25
CA PHE A 87 24.63 -7.28 -3.24
C PHE A 87 24.84 -6.70 -1.83
N THR A 88 25.71 -5.70 -1.72
CA THR A 88 25.96 -5.01 -0.45
C THR A 88 24.70 -4.31 0.06
N GLU A 89 23.93 -3.67 -0.82
CA GLU A 89 22.62 -3.07 -0.48
C GLU A 89 21.65 -4.13 0.01
N ALA A 90 21.49 -5.24 -0.73
CA ALA A 90 20.64 -6.36 -0.35
C ALA A 90 20.98 -6.90 1.04
N CYS A 91 22.25 -7.15 1.33
CA CYS A 91 22.69 -7.64 2.64
C CYS A 91 22.42 -6.66 3.78
N ARG A 92 22.46 -5.34 3.53
CA ARG A 92 22.22 -4.32 4.56
C ARG A 92 20.74 -4.06 4.82
N LYS A 93 19.90 -4.19 3.79
CA LYS A 93 18.51 -3.70 3.81
C LYS A 93 17.45 -4.77 3.79
N LEU A 94 17.78 -6.00 3.37
CA LEU A 94 16.78 -7.06 3.25
C LEU A 94 16.17 -7.39 4.61
N ASP A 95 17.01 -7.69 5.61
CA ASP A 95 16.55 -8.12 6.93
C ASP A 95 15.71 -7.00 7.62
N GLU A 96 16.12 -5.74 7.48
CA GLU A 96 15.36 -4.58 7.96
C GLU A 96 14.00 -4.46 7.26
N THR A 97 13.95 -4.68 5.94
CA THR A 97 12.71 -4.59 5.16
C THR A 97 11.75 -5.74 5.52
N GLU A 98 12.28 -6.95 5.68
CA GLU A 98 11.50 -8.12 6.10
C GLU A 98 10.93 -7.95 7.51
N TYR A 99 11.72 -7.40 8.44
CA TYR A 99 11.23 -7.05 9.77
C TYR A 99 10.00 -6.13 9.76
N TYR A 100 10.03 -5.05 8.96
CA TYR A 100 8.87 -4.16 8.84
C TYR A 100 7.67 -4.84 8.16
N LEU A 101 7.92 -5.71 7.18
CA LEU A 101 6.86 -6.47 6.51
C LEU A 101 6.17 -7.46 7.45
N ASP A 102 6.93 -8.12 8.33
CA ASP A 102 6.39 -9.02 9.35
C ASP A 102 5.46 -8.28 10.32
N ILE A 103 5.86 -7.09 10.78
CA ILE A 103 5.00 -6.24 11.61
C ILE A 103 3.73 -5.81 10.83
N LEU A 104 3.86 -5.38 9.58
CA LEU A 104 2.71 -4.98 8.77
C LEU A 104 1.72 -6.13 8.51
N CYS A 105 2.20 -7.38 8.51
CA CYS A 105 1.42 -8.58 8.25
C CYS A 105 0.76 -9.15 9.52
N ALA A 106 1.50 -9.23 10.62
CA ALA A 106 1.09 -9.97 11.82
C ALA A 106 1.10 -9.15 13.12
N GLY A 107 1.63 -7.92 13.09
CA GLY A 107 1.66 -7.02 14.24
C GLY A 107 0.28 -6.50 14.63
N ASP A 108 0.17 -5.98 15.83
CA ASP A 108 -1.06 -5.33 16.29
C ASP A 108 -1.26 -3.95 15.64
N SER A 109 -2.42 -3.33 15.85
CA SER A 109 -2.74 -2.04 15.24
C SER A 109 -1.78 -0.91 15.63
N HIS A 110 -1.20 -0.97 16.82
CA HIS A 110 -0.27 0.05 17.30
C HIS A 110 1.09 -0.13 16.63
N GLU A 111 1.64 -1.34 16.63
CA GLU A 111 2.90 -1.66 15.97
C GLU A 111 2.85 -1.33 14.46
N ARG A 112 1.74 -1.67 13.81
CA ARG A 112 1.51 -1.36 12.38
C ARG A 112 1.47 0.14 12.13
N ALA A 113 0.82 0.90 13.01
CA ALA A 113 0.77 2.35 12.91
C ALA A 113 2.15 2.99 13.10
N GLU A 114 2.97 2.49 14.03
CA GLU A 114 4.34 2.96 14.23
C GLU A 114 5.21 2.71 12.99
N VAL A 115 5.13 1.53 12.38
CA VAL A 115 5.86 1.24 11.14
C VAL A 115 5.41 2.16 10.01
N VAL A 116 4.10 2.39 9.85
CA VAL A 116 3.59 3.32 8.85
C VAL A 116 4.10 4.73 9.08
N GLN A 117 4.05 5.23 10.31
CA GLN A 117 4.58 6.56 10.65
C GLN A 117 6.07 6.63 10.32
N HIS A 118 6.85 5.66 10.80
CA HIS A 118 8.29 5.60 10.55
C HIS A 118 8.64 5.56 9.05
N GLN A 119 7.85 4.88 8.21
CA GLN A 119 8.08 4.83 6.77
C GLN A 119 7.62 6.09 6.03
N MET A 120 6.60 6.78 6.53
CA MET A 120 6.11 8.04 5.95
C MET A 120 6.95 9.26 6.39
N GLU A 121 7.67 9.15 7.51
CA GLU A 121 8.58 10.19 7.99
C GLU A 121 9.58 10.61 6.93
N ASP A 122 9.79 11.93 6.84
CA ASP A 122 10.76 12.57 5.95
C ASP A 122 10.69 12.11 4.49
N GLY A 123 9.57 11.55 4.03
CA GLY A 123 9.43 11.01 2.68
C GLY A 123 10.33 9.80 2.39
N LYS A 124 10.66 8.98 3.40
CA LYS A 124 11.44 7.73 3.21
C LYS A 124 10.77 6.83 2.18
N LEU A 125 9.46 6.63 2.28
CA LEU A 125 8.71 5.80 1.33
C LEU A 125 8.79 6.34 -0.11
N ASP A 126 8.70 7.65 -0.31
CA ASP A 126 8.79 8.26 -1.64
C ASP A 126 10.20 8.15 -2.24
N ARG A 127 11.24 8.25 -1.42
CA ARG A 127 12.62 7.95 -1.86
C ARG A 127 12.73 6.50 -2.31
N LEU A 128 12.13 5.58 -1.57
CA LEU A 128 12.16 4.15 -1.90
C LEU A 128 11.43 3.86 -3.21
N ARG A 129 10.27 4.49 -3.44
CA ARG A 129 9.53 4.39 -4.70
C ARG A 129 10.35 4.87 -5.90
N ARG A 130 10.98 6.05 -5.79
CA ARG A 130 11.87 6.55 -6.86
C ARG A 130 13.04 5.61 -7.12
N ARG A 131 13.63 5.04 -6.06
CA ARG A 131 14.71 4.05 -6.20
C ARG A 131 14.24 2.79 -6.94
N LEU A 132 13.03 2.31 -6.66
CA LEU A 132 12.42 1.18 -7.38
C LEU A 132 12.17 1.51 -8.85
N GLU A 133 11.74 2.73 -9.17
CA GLU A 133 11.55 3.19 -10.55
C GLU A 133 12.89 3.26 -11.31
N GLU A 134 13.96 3.75 -10.68
CA GLU A 134 15.32 3.72 -11.23
C GLU A 134 15.78 2.30 -11.54
N ILE A 135 15.62 1.38 -10.58
CA ILE A 135 16.00 -0.03 -10.75
C ILE A 135 15.24 -0.68 -11.90
N HIS A 136 13.93 -0.45 -11.97
CA HIS A 136 13.11 -1.02 -13.04
C HIS A 136 13.57 -0.50 -14.42
N LYS A 137 13.93 0.77 -14.50
CA LYS A 137 14.46 1.36 -15.73
C LYS A 137 15.83 0.78 -16.11
N GLU A 138 16.74 0.65 -15.15
CA GLU A 138 18.06 0.03 -15.36
C GLU A 138 17.92 -1.42 -15.86
N GLU A 139 17.00 -2.21 -15.29
CA GLU A 139 16.76 -3.59 -15.72
C GLU A 139 16.18 -3.70 -17.14
N LEU A 140 15.38 -2.71 -17.56
CA LEU A 140 14.86 -2.64 -18.94
C LEU A 140 15.95 -2.25 -19.93
N GLU A 141 16.85 -1.33 -19.56
CA GLU A 141 17.99 -0.92 -20.40
C GLU A 141 19.00 -2.06 -20.56
N ASP A 142 19.40 -2.73 -19.47
CA ASP A 142 20.30 -3.89 -19.49
C ASP A 142 19.72 -5.08 -20.31
N GLY A 143 18.39 -5.24 -20.29
CA GLY A 143 17.69 -6.28 -21.04
C GLY A 143 17.62 -6.02 -22.55
N ASN A 144 17.67 -4.75 -22.97
CA ASN A 144 17.59 -4.38 -24.38
C ASN A 144 18.94 -4.54 -25.10
N ASP A 145 20.06 -4.33 -24.39
CA ASP A 145 21.42 -4.51 -24.91
C ASP A 145 21.76 -5.99 -25.18
N THR A 146 21.07 -6.93 -24.54
CA THR A 146 21.26 -8.38 -24.79
C THR A 146 20.36 -8.94 -25.90
N ALA A 147 19.33 -8.21 -26.35
CA ALA A 147 18.43 -8.63 -27.42
C ALA A 147 18.88 -8.18 -28.83
N GLY A 148 19.91 -7.34 -28.93
CA GLY A 148 20.45 -6.81 -30.19
C GLY A 148 21.61 -7.61 -30.81
N VAL A 149 21.97 -8.76 -30.25
CA VAL A 149 23.06 -9.61 -30.74
C VAL A 149 22.50 -10.97 -31.17
N ALA A 150 21.78 -10.99 -32.29
CA ALA A 150 21.40 -12.19 -33.01
C ALA A 150 21.57 -11.97 -34.52
#